data_AF-A0A353DZ47-F1
#
_entry.id   AF-A0A353DZ47-F1
#
_cell.length_a   1.000
_cell.length_b   1.000
_cell.length_c   1.000
_cell.angle_alpha   90.00
_cell.angle_beta   90.00
_cell.angle_gamma   90.00
#
_symmetry.space_group_name_H-M   'P 1'
#
loop_
_entity.id
_entity.type
_entity.pdbx_description
1 polymer ?
#
loop_
_entity_poly.entity_id
_entity_poly.type
_entity_poly.pdbx_seq_one_letter_code
_entity_poly.pdbx_strand_id
1 'polypeptide(L)'
;MGPSISEDPFTMKFISSGLSHDCLRPWGKILGLAWLLCMGCRPQEAEVSAGAQKITSASHPEIRPHYALLQIDDCQGVCDGSGGVAIDEKHFVIVNDETSELLIYERSRSGLPKQRLNIRKHLDLKKKEEADLEAMARVGSTFYVIGSHSRDNEGKKQKERRAFMGFSLEPEAGLFRLQVEGKPYDDLMSDLLKDPSMAHLSLESAYRQAGDDPKGLNIEALCAGANNSLWIGFRGPLIDGKALMVQLSNPQKVCFGTQARFGGYALLDLGGQSIRGADSLGEDILIIADDPWKQKGANLFFWDGKTSTPEPIPMDGLALLDPEAVFIFPDTQWQILQVLSDDGGRRRGEKDCGNLDTPSAMGFRSASFAY
;
A
#
# COMPACT_ATOMS: atom_id res chain seq x y z
N MET A 1 -50.49 26.35 -46.05
CA MET A 1 -49.52 25.66 -46.91
C MET A 1 -48.64 24.83 -45.99
N GLY A 2 -48.77 23.50 -46.04
CA GLY A 2 -47.79 22.59 -45.41
C GLY A 2 -46.60 22.32 -46.35
N PRO A 3 -45.71 21.35 -46.03
CA PRO A 3 -45.79 20.42 -44.90
C PRO A 3 -44.51 20.30 -44.05
N SER A 4 -44.73 19.61 -42.93
CA SER A 4 -43.84 18.96 -41.96
C SER A 4 -43.03 17.78 -42.50
N ILE A 5 -41.81 17.54 -41.98
CA ILE A 5 -41.09 16.24 -41.79
C ILE A 5 -40.00 16.50 -40.72
N SER A 6 -40.11 16.10 -39.45
CA SER A 6 -39.95 14.78 -38.76
C SER A 6 -38.51 14.38 -38.39
N GLU A 7 -38.38 13.92 -37.15
CA GLU A 7 -37.21 13.48 -36.38
C GLU A 7 -36.58 12.16 -36.89
N ASP A 8 -35.29 11.91 -36.60
CA ASP A 8 -34.87 10.75 -35.76
C ASP A 8 -33.34 10.63 -35.53
N PRO A 9 -32.91 10.06 -34.38
CA PRO A 9 -31.52 9.84 -33.98
C PRO A 9 -30.95 8.46 -34.38
N PHE A 10 -29.62 8.40 -34.50
CA PHE A 10 -28.85 7.18 -34.75
C PHE A 10 -29.06 6.12 -33.65
N THR A 11 -29.64 4.97 -34.02
CA THR A 11 -29.71 3.75 -33.21
C THR A 11 -28.89 2.65 -33.88
N MET A 12 -27.84 2.16 -33.20
CA MET A 12 -27.08 0.97 -33.63
C MET A 12 -27.83 -0.30 -33.21
N LYS A 13 -28.25 -1.10 -34.19
CA LYS A 13 -28.81 -2.45 -33.98
C LYS A 13 -27.69 -3.48 -33.91
N PHE A 14 -27.61 -4.22 -32.80
CA PHE A 14 -26.95 -5.52 -32.76
C PHE A 14 -27.93 -6.60 -33.25
N ILE A 15 -27.50 -7.40 -34.22
CA ILE A 15 -28.21 -8.58 -34.70
C ILE A 15 -27.80 -9.77 -33.82
N SER A 16 -28.77 -10.34 -33.13
CA SER A 16 -28.66 -11.65 -32.48
C SER A 16 -29.04 -12.74 -33.48
N SER A 17 -28.16 -13.73 -33.64
CA SER A 17 -28.51 -15.02 -34.25
C SER A 17 -28.55 -16.06 -33.14
N GLY A 18 -29.77 -16.44 -32.74
CA GLY A 18 -30.00 -17.60 -31.88
C GLY A 18 -29.84 -18.90 -32.66
N LEU A 19 -29.48 -19.97 -31.94
CA LEU A 19 -29.90 -21.32 -32.25
C LEU A 19 -30.15 -22.04 -30.92
N SER A 20 -31.28 -22.74 -30.89
CA SER A 20 -31.94 -23.33 -29.73
C SER A 20 -31.78 -24.85 -29.65
N HIS A 21 -32.14 -25.36 -28.47
CA HIS A 21 -32.64 -26.69 -28.10
C HIS A 21 -31.67 -27.75 -27.54
N ASP A 22 -31.78 -27.91 -26.21
CA ASP A 22 -32.30 -29.09 -25.50
C ASP A 22 -31.94 -30.50 -26.00
N CYS A 23 -31.26 -31.30 -25.17
CA CYS A 23 -31.89 -32.35 -24.35
C CYS A 23 -30.89 -33.41 -23.82
N LEU A 24 -31.02 -33.69 -22.51
CA LEU A 24 -31.01 -35.02 -21.86
C LEU A 24 -29.80 -35.97 -21.97
N ARG A 25 -29.18 -36.22 -20.82
CA ARG A 25 -28.61 -37.52 -20.38
C ARG A 25 -29.79 -38.52 -20.16
N PRO A 26 -29.65 -39.89 -20.21
CA PRO A 26 -28.70 -40.66 -19.38
C PRO A 26 -28.20 -42.06 -19.85
N TRP A 27 -27.16 -42.55 -19.17
CA TRP A 27 -26.81 -43.94 -18.76
C TRP A 27 -26.80 -45.11 -19.77
N GLY A 28 -25.68 -45.85 -19.81
CA GLY A 28 -25.62 -47.23 -20.31
C GLY A 28 -24.21 -47.82 -20.32
N LYS A 29 -23.89 -48.70 -19.35
CA LYS A 29 -22.75 -49.64 -19.39
C LYS A 29 -23.09 -50.81 -20.33
N ILE A 30 -22.10 -51.41 -21.02
CA ILE A 30 -21.89 -52.88 -21.16
C ILE A 30 -20.62 -53.16 -22.00
N LEU A 31 -19.95 -54.26 -21.62
CA LEU A 31 -18.71 -54.87 -22.10
C LEU A 31 -18.74 -55.39 -23.55
N GLY A 32 -17.56 -55.65 -24.15
CA GLY A 32 -17.40 -56.82 -25.05
C GLY A 32 -16.32 -56.76 -26.14
N LEU A 33 -15.17 -57.38 -25.83
CA LEU A 33 -14.14 -58.08 -26.63
C LEU A 33 -14.06 -58.11 -28.19
N ALA A 34 -12.78 -58.21 -28.62
CA ALA A 34 -12.16 -58.96 -29.74
C ALA A 34 -11.96 -58.24 -31.10
N TRP A 35 -10.73 -57.85 -31.48
CA TRP A 35 -9.61 -58.60 -32.13
C TRP A 35 -9.87 -58.97 -33.61
N LEU A 36 -9.29 -58.23 -34.57
CA LEU A 36 -8.22 -58.66 -35.51
C LEU A 36 -8.11 -57.76 -36.77
N LEU A 37 -6.86 -57.35 -37.04
CA LEU A 37 -6.19 -57.14 -38.34
C LEU A 37 -6.87 -56.34 -39.47
N CYS A 38 -6.30 -55.17 -39.78
CA CYS A 38 -5.82 -54.87 -41.14
C CYS A 38 -4.63 -53.89 -41.08
N MET A 39 -3.49 -54.35 -41.57
CA MET A 39 -2.32 -53.53 -41.92
C MET A 39 -2.60 -52.77 -43.22
N GLY A 40 -2.11 -51.54 -43.32
CA GLY A 40 -1.84 -50.90 -44.61
C GLY A 40 -2.16 -49.40 -44.66
N CYS A 41 -1.15 -48.60 -45.03
CA CYS A 41 -1.17 -47.15 -45.29
C CYS A 41 -1.22 -46.21 -44.08
N ARG A 42 -0.03 -45.88 -43.54
CA ARG A 42 0.21 -44.60 -42.86
C ARG A 42 0.43 -43.50 -43.90
N PRO A 43 -0.28 -42.37 -43.87
CA PRO A 43 0.18 -41.15 -44.49
C PRO A 43 1.28 -40.51 -43.63
N GLN A 44 2.20 -39.86 -44.32
CA GLN A 44 3.37 -39.19 -43.82
C GLN A 44 2.96 -37.89 -43.10
N GLU A 45 2.98 -37.87 -41.77
CA GLU A 45 2.85 -36.64 -41.00
C GLU A 45 4.20 -35.91 -41.04
N ALA A 46 4.18 -34.71 -41.61
CA ALA A 46 5.30 -33.78 -41.55
C ALA A 46 5.48 -33.30 -40.11
N GLU A 47 6.65 -33.58 -39.53
CA GLU A 47 7.11 -32.94 -38.30
C GLU A 47 7.28 -31.43 -38.56
N VAL A 48 6.34 -30.63 -38.07
CA VAL A 48 6.56 -29.20 -37.88
C VAL A 48 7.15 -29.07 -36.47
N SER A 49 8.48 -28.92 -36.40
CA SER A 49 9.14 -28.54 -35.15
C SER A 49 8.70 -27.12 -34.79
N ALA A 50 7.69 -27.00 -33.93
CA ALA A 50 7.41 -25.75 -33.24
C ALA A 50 8.55 -25.54 -32.25
N GLY A 51 9.60 -24.84 -32.70
CA GLY A 51 10.58 -24.25 -31.81
C GLY A 51 9.84 -23.32 -30.86
N ALA A 52 9.59 -23.78 -29.64
CA ALA A 52 9.14 -22.93 -28.55
C ALA A 52 10.28 -21.95 -28.27
N GLN A 53 10.25 -20.80 -28.95
CA GLN A 53 10.99 -19.64 -28.50
C GLN A 53 10.42 -19.29 -27.12
N LYS A 54 11.22 -19.64 -26.11
CA LYS A 54 11.11 -19.14 -24.76
C LYS A 54 11.02 -17.62 -24.88
N ILE A 55 9.83 -17.06 -24.72
CA ILE A 55 9.64 -15.63 -24.55
C ILE A 55 10.37 -15.31 -23.24
N THR A 56 11.63 -14.92 -23.37
CA THR A 56 12.36 -14.26 -22.30
C THR A 56 11.54 -13.03 -21.94
N SER A 57 11.13 -12.93 -20.68
CA SER A 57 10.53 -11.73 -20.12
C SER A 57 11.32 -10.53 -20.60
N ALA A 58 10.70 -9.70 -21.44
CA ALA A 58 11.31 -8.45 -21.84
C ALA A 58 11.61 -7.68 -20.54
N SER A 59 12.88 -7.38 -20.31
CA SER A 59 13.30 -6.35 -19.37
C SER A 59 12.46 -5.11 -19.65
N HIS A 60 11.82 -4.57 -18.61
CA HIS A 60 11.18 -3.25 -18.67
C HIS A 60 12.14 -2.28 -19.37
N PRO A 61 11.66 -1.43 -20.30
CA PRO A 61 12.54 -0.45 -20.94
C PRO A 61 13.21 0.40 -19.87
N GLU A 62 14.50 0.72 -20.06
CA GLU A 62 15.33 1.64 -19.23
C GLU A 62 14.80 3.08 -19.27
N ILE A 63 13.51 3.27 -19.07
CA ILE A 63 12.91 4.55 -18.77
C ILE A 63 13.11 4.74 -17.27
N ARG A 64 14.12 5.55 -16.92
CA ARG A 64 14.23 6.06 -15.55
C ARG A 64 13.19 7.16 -15.41
N PRO A 65 12.11 6.95 -14.62
CA PRO A 65 11.13 8.00 -14.46
C PRO A 65 11.80 9.20 -13.80
N HIS A 66 11.47 10.39 -14.29
CA HIS A 66 11.75 11.67 -13.63
C HIS A 66 10.41 12.31 -13.35
N TYR A 67 9.97 12.25 -12.09
CA TYR A 67 8.69 12.82 -11.72
C TYR A 67 8.81 14.32 -11.49
N ALA A 68 7.83 15.08 -11.96
CA ALA A 68 7.67 16.49 -11.65
C ALA A 68 6.35 16.74 -10.90
N LEU A 69 6.38 17.63 -9.93
CA LEU A 69 5.20 18.06 -9.20
C LEU A 69 4.14 18.59 -10.16
N LEU A 70 2.99 17.95 -10.18
CA LEU A 70 1.85 18.31 -11.02
C LEU A 70 0.86 19.21 -10.27
N GLN A 71 0.50 18.82 -9.04
CA GLN A 71 -0.54 19.49 -8.25
C GLN A 71 -0.30 19.28 -6.76
N ILE A 72 -0.71 20.26 -5.95
CA ILE A 72 -0.83 20.14 -4.49
C ILE A 72 -2.27 20.46 -4.11
N ASP A 73 -2.90 19.54 -3.37
CA ASP A 73 -4.19 19.73 -2.72
C ASP A 73 -4.01 19.96 -1.22
N ASP A 74 -4.82 20.86 -0.66
CA ASP A 74 -4.93 21.11 0.78
C ASP A 74 -6.01 20.19 1.38
N CYS A 75 -5.59 19.07 1.96
CA CYS A 75 -6.47 18.12 2.63
C CYS A 75 -6.68 18.58 4.07
N GLN A 76 -7.86 19.11 4.36
CA GLN A 76 -8.18 19.73 5.65
C GLN A 76 -8.65 18.72 6.68
N GLY A 77 -8.57 19.08 7.96
CA GLY A 77 -9.19 18.34 9.04
C GLY A 77 -8.24 17.59 9.98
N VAL A 78 -7.00 17.38 9.55
CA VAL A 78 -5.81 16.95 10.30
C VAL A 78 -4.60 17.65 9.68
N CYS A 79 -3.43 17.57 10.30
CA CYS A 79 -2.24 18.32 9.88
C CYS A 79 -1.16 17.48 9.21
N ASP A 80 -1.37 16.19 9.14
CA ASP A 80 -0.44 15.21 8.61
C ASP A 80 -1.23 14.08 7.94
N GLY A 81 -0.54 13.35 7.07
CA GLY A 81 -1.04 12.12 6.48
C GLY A 81 0.05 11.06 6.55
N SER A 82 0.29 10.54 7.76
CA SER A 82 1.40 9.61 8.05
C SER A 82 1.37 8.37 7.15
N GLY A 83 0.17 7.83 6.88
CA GLY A 83 -0.01 6.68 5.99
C GLY A 83 -1.23 6.84 5.10
N GLY A 84 -1.19 6.30 3.88
CA GLY A 84 -2.34 6.34 2.99
C GLY A 84 -2.27 5.38 1.81
N VAL A 85 -3.44 5.03 1.29
CA VAL A 85 -3.60 4.14 0.12
C VAL A 85 -4.82 4.53 -0.70
N ALA A 86 -4.77 4.27 -2.02
CA ALA A 86 -5.93 4.41 -2.88
C ALA A 86 -7.00 3.35 -2.56
N ILE A 87 -8.25 3.78 -2.41
CA ILE A 87 -9.41 2.89 -2.28
C ILE A 87 -9.90 2.48 -3.68
N ASP A 88 -10.05 3.49 -4.54
CA ASP A 88 -10.45 3.39 -5.95
C ASP A 88 -9.79 4.52 -6.75
N GLU A 89 -10.17 4.72 -8.02
CA GLU A 89 -9.61 5.75 -8.91
C GLU A 89 -9.83 7.20 -8.43
N LYS A 90 -10.78 7.41 -7.52
CA LYS A 90 -11.29 8.72 -7.09
C LYS A 90 -11.12 9.00 -5.62
N HIS A 91 -10.87 7.98 -4.80
CA HIS A 91 -10.79 8.11 -3.35
C HIS A 91 -9.54 7.45 -2.80
N PHE A 92 -9.00 8.08 -1.78
CA PHE A 92 -7.92 7.52 -0.97
C PHE A 92 -8.27 7.64 0.50
N VAL A 93 -7.76 6.71 1.29
CA VAL A 93 -7.87 6.71 2.74
C VAL A 93 -6.50 7.02 3.33
N ILE A 94 -6.50 7.81 4.40
CA ILE A 94 -5.31 8.08 5.19
C ILE A 94 -5.52 7.74 6.66
N VAL A 95 -4.40 7.64 7.36
CA VAL A 95 -4.27 7.68 8.82
C VAL A 95 -3.31 8.82 9.20
N ASN A 96 -3.33 9.15 10.49
CA ASN A 96 -2.48 10.13 11.15
C ASN A 96 -2.14 9.62 12.55
N ASP A 97 -1.10 10.18 13.13
CA ASP A 97 -0.62 9.87 14.48
C ASP A 97 -1.56 10.38 15.58
N GLU A 98 -2.28 11.49 15.37
CA GLU A 98 -3.06 12.19 16.41
C GLU A 98 -4.46 11.61 16.76
N THR A 99 -5.21 11.08 15.79
CA THR A 99 -6.68 10.90 15.97
C THR A 99 -7.16 9.45 16.04
N SER A 100 -6.40 8.51 15.47
CA SER A 100 -6.84 7.11 15.27
C SER A 100 -8.18 7.00 14.52
N GLU A 101 -8.29 7.76 13.44
CA GLU A 101 -9.39 7.74 12.47
C GLU A 101 -8.88 7.34 11.08
N LEU A 102 -9.75 6.73 10.27
CA LEU A 102 -9.55 6.65 8.82
C LEU A 102 -10.23 7.85 8.18
N LEU A 103 -9.49 8.67 7.45
CA LEU A 103 -10.01 9.84 6.75
C LEU A 103 -10.00 9.58 5.25
N ILE A 104 -11.17 9.65 4.63
CA ILE A 104 -11.34 9.37 3.20
C ILE A 104 -11.51 10.69 2.47
N TYR A 105 -10.63 10.95 1.51
CA TYR A 105 -10.63 12.14 0.68
C TYR A 105 -10.96 11.79 -0.78
N GLU A 106 -11.44 12.79 -1.51
CA GLU A 106 -11.53 12.72 -2.97
C GLU A 106 -10.20 13.16 -3.57
N ARG A 107 -9.71 12.40 -4.54
CA ARG A 107 -8.49 12.69 -5.30
C ARG A 107 -8.62 14.04 -6.02
N SER A 108 -7.52 14.78 -6.11
CA SER A 108 -7.43 16.05 -6.85
C SER A 108 -8.41 17.12 -6.36
N ARG A 109 -8.75 17.08 -5.06
CA ARG A 109 -9.72 17.98 -4.44
C ARG A 109 -9.26 18.40 -3.05
N SER A 110 -9.00 19.69 -2.90
CA SER A 110 -8.79 20.31 -1.59
C SER A 110 -10.08 20.38 -0.76
N GLY A 111 -9.94 20.35 0.57
CA GLY A 111 -11.04 20.51 1.52
C GLY A 111 -11.09 19.41 2.57
N LEU A 112 -12.21 19.36 3.30
CA LEU A 112 -12.47 18.37 4.35
C LEU A 112 -12.62 16.94 3.79
N PRO A 113 -12.35 15.90 4.60
CA PRO A 113 -12.57 14.53 4.18
C PRO A 113 -14.03 14.30 3.84
N LYS A 114 -14.26 13.50 2.79
CA LYS A 114 -15.58 13.00 2.40
C LYS A 114 -16.21 12.18 3.53
N GLN A 115 -15.39 11.43 4.25
CA GLN A 115 -15.83 10.57 5.33
C GLN A 115 -14.75 10.43 6.40
N ARG A 116 -15.21 10.36 7.66
CA ARG A 116 -14.37 10.04 8.82
C ARG A 116 -14.90 8.77 9.46
N LEU A 117 -14.01 7.80 9.70
CA LEU A 117 -14.34 6.54 10.33
C LEU A 117 -13.49 6.39 11.59
N ASN A 118 -14.12 6.50 12.75
CA ASN A 118 -13.42 6.38 14.03
C ASN A 118 -13.13 4.90 14.34
N ILE A 119 -11.85 4.54 14.45
CA ILE A 119 -11.42 3.15 14.69
C ILE A 119 -10.90 2.89 16.10
N ARG A 120 -10.99 3.88 17.00
CA ARG A 120 -10.50 3.78 18.39
C ARG A 120 -11.05 2.57 19.15
N LYS A 121 -12.35 2.29 18.98
CA LYS A 121 -13.00 1.12 19.62
C LYS A 121 -12.50 -0.20 19.04
N HIS A 122 -12.18 -0.23 17.75
CA HIS A 122 -11.66 -1.42 17.10
C HIS A 122 -10.22 -1.70 17.50
N LEU A 123 -9.47 -0.65 17.82
CA LEU A 123 -8.09 -0.67 18.32
C LEU A 123 -7.99 -0.86 19.85
N ASP A 124 -9.12 -1.11 20.54
CA ASP A 124 -9.19 -1.25 22.01
C ASP A 124 -8.59 -0.06 22.80
N LEU A 125 -8.66 1.16 22.25
CA LEU A 125 -8.08 2.37 22.86
C LEU A 125 -8.94 2.93 23.99
N LYS A 126 -8.27 3.37 25.06
CA LYS A 126 -8.90 4.15 26.15
C LYS A 126 -9.08 5.62 25.75
N LYS A 127 -9.75 6.40 26.60
CA LYS A 127 -10.23 7.76 26.30
C LYS A 127 -9.15 8.76 25.84
N LYS A 128 -7.89 8.58 26.26
CA LYS A 128 -6.78 9.50 25.96
C LYS A 128 -5.63 8.85 25.18
N GLU A 129 -5.80 7.59 24.77
CA GLU A 129 -4.77 6.87 24.02
C GLU A 129 -4.93 7.17 22.52
N GLU A 130 -3.83 7.21 21.80
CA GLU A 130 -3.78 7.26 20.33
C GLU A 130 -2.94 6.08 19.87
N ALA A 131 -3.30 5.51 18.72
CA ALA A 131 -2.57 4.37 18.18
C ALA A 131 -1.32 4.77 17.41
N ASP A 132 -1.06 6.08 17.22
CA ASP A 132 0.14 6.60 16.55
C ASP A 132 0.27 5.90 15.18
N LEU A 133 -0.77 6.03 14.35
CA LEU A 133 -0.95 5.23 13.13
C LEU A 133 -0.10 5.80 11.99
N GLU A 134 0.95 5.08 11.63
CA GLU A 134 1.99 5.61 10.74
C GLU A 134 1.89 5.11 9.31
N ALA A 135 1.31 3.93 9.06
CA ALA A 135 1.35 3.37 7.71
C ALA A 135 0.14 2.51 7.35
N MET A 136 -0.14 2.46 6.05
CA MET A 136 -1.22 1.66 5.47
C MET A 136 -0.74 0.89 4.25
N ALA A 137 -1.32 -0.28 4.02
CA ALA A 137 -1.13 -1.07 2.81
C ALA A 137 -2.42 -1.77 2.40
N ARG A 138 -2.52 -2.19 1.14
CA ARG A 138 -3.64 -2.99 0.65
C ARG A 138 -3.14 -4.28 0.01
N VAL A 139 -3.72 -5.41 0.41
CA VAL A 139 -3.51 -6.71 -0.23
C VAL A 139 -4.87 -7.29 -0.62
N GLY A 140 -5.12 -7.37 -1.93
CA GLY A 140 -6.44 -7.75 -2.43
C GLY A 140 -7.53 -6.78 -1.97
N SER A 141 -8.53 -7.29 -1.25
CA SER A 141 -9.62 -6.49 -0.65
C SER A 141 -9.31 -5.97 0.76
N THR A 142 -8.25 -6.46 1.39
CA THR A 142 -7.92 -6.15 2.78
C THR A 142 -6.95 -4.97 2.83
N PHE A 143 -7.34 -3.97 3.60
CA PHE A 143 -6.50 -2.87 4.02
C PHE A 143 -5.88 -3.22 5.36
N TYR A 144 -4.62 -2.85 5.54
CA TYR A 144 -3.90 -2.97 6.80
C TYR A 144 -3.46 -1.59 7.26
N VAL A 145 -3.50 -1.40 8.57
CA VAL A 145 -2.92 -0.24 9.24
C VAL A 145 -2.00 -0.71 10.36
N ILE A 146 -0.90 0.02 10.57
CA ILE A 146 0.06 -0.25 11.61
C ILE A 146 0.41 1.04 12.37
N GLY A 147 0.59 0.93 13.69
CA GLY A 147 1.12 2.01 14.52
C GLY A 147 2.65 2.16 14.38
N SER A 148 3.23 3.13 15.07
CA SER A 148 4.70 3.34 15.06
C SER A 148 5.49 2.22 15.73
N HIS A 149 4.84 1.46 16.63
CA HIS A 149 5.45 0.49 17.55
C HIS A 149 6.58 1.05 18.45
N SER A 150 6.74 2.37 18.43
CA SER A 150 7.79 3.10 19.12
C SER A 150 7.58 3.12 20.64
N ARG A 151 8.55 3.72 21.33
CA ARG A 151 8.40 4.12 22.73
C ARG A 151 8.05 5.59 22.80
N ASP A 152 7.58 6.04 23.95
CA ASP A 152 7.51 7.49 24.17
C ASP A 152 8.90 8.12 24.29
N ASN A 153 8.93 9.45 24.43
CA ASN A 153 10.15 10.25 24.55
C ASN A 153 10.93 9.95 25.86
N GLU A 154 10.33 9.21 26.80
CA GLU A 154 10.99 8.73 28.02
C GLU A 154 11.48 7.27 27.89
N GLY A 155 11.34 6.66 26.71
CA GLY A 155 11.72 5.28 26.47
C GLY A 155 10.79 4.26 27.14
N LYS A 156 9.54 4.61 27.43
CA LYS A 156 8.52 3.69 27.97
C LYS A 156 7.72 3.03 26.86
N LYS A 157 7.36 1.77 27.08
CA LYS A 157 6.51 1.03 26.14
C LYS A 157 5.11 1.61 26.19
N GLN A 158 4.61 2.06 25.04
CA GLN A 158 3.19 2.34 24.82
C GLN A 158 2.54 1.12 24.19
N LYS A 159 1.37 0.71 24.70
CA LYS A 159 0.64 -0.47 24.22
C LYS A 159 -0.18 -0.11 22.99
N GLU A 160 -0.87 1.02 23.09
CA GLU A 160 -1.72 1.64 22.08
C GLU A 160 -1.00 1.84 20.74
N ARG A 161 0.29 2.18 20.75
CA ARG A 161 1.13 2.37 19.55
C ARG A 161 1.52 1.09 18.81
N ARG A 162 1.20 -0.08 19.36
CA ARG A 162 1.63 -1.39 18.84
C ARG A 162 0.58 -2.06 17.98
N ALA A 163 -0.42 -1.32 17.52
CA ALA A 163 -1.53 -1.92 16.83
C ALA A 163 -1.16 -2.30 15.38
N PHE A 164 -1.50 -3.53 14.99
CA PHE A 164 -1.62 -3.95 13.60
C PHE A 164 -3.05 -4.47 13.37
N MET A 165 -3.79 -3.88 12.43
CA MET A 165 -5.20 -4.19 12.21
C MET A 165 -5.50 -4.33 10.71
N GLY A 166 -6.34 -5.31 10.36
CA GLY A 166 -6.89 -5.49 9.02
C GLY A 166 -8.35 -5.07 8.94
N PHE A 167 -8.81 -4.58 7.79
CA PHE A 167 -10.19 -4.22 7.53
C PHE A 167 -10.50 -4.16 6.02
N SER A 168 -11.78 -4.15 5.65
CA SER A 168 -12.24 -3.80 4.30
C SER A 168 -13.07 -2.51 4.30
N LEU A 169 -13.10 -1.85 3.14
CA LEU A 169 -13.89 -0.65 2.87
C LEU A 169 -14.84 -0.94 1.70
N GLU A 170 -16.09 -1.29 2.02
CA GLU A 170 -17.08 -1.65 1.01
C GLU A 170 -17.88 -0.41 0.58
N PRO A 171 -18.04 -0.13 -0.73
CA PRO A 171 -18.88 0.98 -1.18
C PRO A 171 -20.33 0.84 -0.69
N GLU A 172 -20.87 1.90 -0.07
CA GLU A 172 -22.24 1.94 0.44
C GLU A 172 -22.82 3.36 0.28
N ALA A 173 -23.84 3.51 -0.57
CA ALA A 173 -24.57 4.76 -0.78
C ALA A 173 -23.69 6.02 -1.06
N GLY A 174 -22.60 5.85 -1.82
CA GLY A 174 -21.67 6.94 -2.15
C GLY A 174 -20.62 7.23 -1.07
N LEU A 175 -20.57 6.42 -0.02
CA LEU A 175 -19.58 6.39 1.05
C LEU A 175 -18.93 4.99 1.12
N PHE A 176 -18.18 4.72 2.18
CA PHE A 176 -17.54 3.44 2.46
C PHE A 176 -17.95 2.90 3.83
N ARG A 177 -18.30 1.62 3.88
CA ARG A 177 -18.58 0.91 5.12
C ARG A 177 -17.34 0.15 5.57
N LEU A 178 -16.88 0.47 6.78
CA LEU A 178 -15.78 -0.24 7.44
C LEU A 178 -16.24 -1.63 7.92
N GLN A 179 -15.46 -2.65 7.59
CA GLN A 179 -15.59 -3.99 8.19
C GLN A 179 -14.23 -4.45 8.71
N VAL A 180 -14.08 -4.55 10.04
CA VAL A 180 -12.82 -5.00 10.65
C VAL A 180 -12.61 -6.49 10.43
N GLU A 181 -11.40 -6.87 10.06
CA GLU A 181 -10.97 -8.26 9.98
C GLU A 181 -10.33 -8.70 11.30
N GLY A 182 -11.06 -9.53 12.05
CA GLY A 182 -10.54 -10.08 13.31
C GLY A 182 -10.37 -9.02 14.40
N LYS A 183 -9.18 -8.96 15.01
CA LYS A 183 -8.83 -8.06 16.11
C LYS A 183 -7.44 -7.43 15.88
N PRO A 184 -7.15 -6.26 16.49
CA PRO A 184 -5.80 -5.72 16.51
C PRO A 184 -4.82 -6.72 17.10
N TYR A 185 -3.61 -6.72 16.55
CA TYR A 185 -2.49 -7.50 17.02
C TYR A 185 -1.42 -6.57 17.60
N ASP A 186 -1.02 -6.78 18.86
CA ASP A 186 -0.09 -5.90 19.59
C ASP A 186 1.29 -6.52 19.90
N ASP A 187 1.48 -7.79 19.52
CA ASP A 187 2.69 -8.58 19.81
C ASP A 187 3.71 -8.61 18.66
N LEU A 188 3.47 -7.91 17.54
CA LEU A 188 4.29 -7.98 16.32
C LEU A 188 5.79 -7.79 16.58
N MET A 189 6.16 -6.80 17.40
CA MET A 189 7.58 -6.57 17.75
C MET A 189 8.11 -7.60 18.73
N SER A 190 7.28 -8.13 19.63
CA SER A 190 7.73 -9.22 20.49
C SER A 190 8.03 -10.47 19.67
N ASP A 191 7.23 -10.77 18.66
CA ASP A 191 7.48 -11.90 17.76
C ASP A 191 8.74 -11.67 16.94
N LEU A 192 8.92 -10.45 16.41
CA LEU A 192 10.10 -10.09 15.62
C LEU A 192 11.40 -10.31 16.40
N LEU A 193 11.45 -9.85 17.65
CA LEU A 193 12.64 -9.99 18.50
C LEU A 193 12.91 -11.44 18.92
N LYS A 194 11.87 -12.29 18.95
CA LYS A 194 11.99 -13.72 19.28
C LYS A 194 12.31 -14.58 18.06
N ASP A 195 12.14 -14.08 16.85
CA ASP A 195 12.40 -14.83 15.62
C ASP A 195 13.92 -15.07 15.45
N PRO A 196 14.39 -16.34 15.48
CA PRO A 196 15.81 -16.63 15.34
C PRO A 196 16.43 -16.14 14.02
N SER A 197 15.63 -16.02 12.95
CA SER A 197 16.09 -15.51 11.65
C SER A 197 16.42 -14.01 11.68
N MET A 198 15.91 -13.29 12.68
CA MET A 198 16.10 -11.85 12.87
C MET A 198 17.19 -11.51 13.90
N ALA A 199 17.76 -12.51 14.56
CA ALA A 199 18.73 -12.32 15.64
C ALA A 199 19.94 -11.46 15.23
N HIS A 200 20.37 -11.56 13.96
CA HIS A 200 21.48 -10.78 13.41
C HIS A 200 21.25 -9.28 13.41
N LEU A 201 19.99 -8.82 13.37
CA LEU A 201 19.64 -7.41 13.38
C LEU A 201 19.87 -6.74 14.74
N SER A 202 20.01 -7.53 15.82
CA SER A 202 20.31 -7.03 17.18
C SER A 202 19.36 -5.92 17.67
N LEU A 203 18.07 -5.96 17.30
CA LEU A 203 17.09 -4.89 17.51
C LEU A 203 16.72 -4.63 18.98
N GLU A 204 17.12 -5.48 19.92
CA GLU A 204 16.81 -5.34 21.35
C GLU A 204 17.27 -4.01 21.97
N SER A 205 18.39 -3.45 21.50
CA SER A 205 18.88 -2.15 21.97
C SER A 205 18.01 -1.01 21.43
N ALA A 206 17.75 -1.00 20.13
CA ALA A 206 16.88 -0.02 19.46
C ALA A 206 15.45 -0.06 20.02
N TYR A 207 14.92 -1.25 20.30
CA TYR A 207 13.62 -1.47 20.91
C TYR A 207 13.50 -0.90 22.35
N ARG A 208 14.60 -0.47 22.98
CA ARG A 208 14.63 0.17 24.30
C ARG A 208 14.84 1.68 24.26
N GLN A 209 15.19 2.24 23.11
CA GLN A 209 15.36 3.69 22.98
C GLN A 209 14.02 4.41 22.94
N ALA A 210 14.08 5.74 23.11
CA ALA A 210 12.94 6.63 22.92
C ALA A 210 12.49 6.64 21.45
N GLY A 211 11.21 6.94 21.21
CA GLY A 211 10.63 6.90 19.85
C GLY A 211 11.09 8.03 18.93
N ASP A 212 11.54 9.14 19.50
CA ASP A 212 12.11 10.28 18.78
C ASP A 212 13.62 10.12 18.51
N ASP A 213 14.30 9.18 19.17
CA ASP A 213 15.70 8.85 18.89
C ASP A 213 15.81 8.16 17.51
N PRO A 214 16.64 8.67 16.57
CA PRO A 214 16.95 8.01 15.30
C PRO A 214 17.45 6.57 15.41
N LYS A 215 17.98 6.17 16.57
CA LYS A 215 18.43 4.80 16.87
C LYS A 215 17.32 3.94 17.49
N GLY A 216 16.17 4.52 17.78
CA GLY A 216 15.00 3.82 18.27
C GLY A 216 14.27 3.07 17.18
N LEU A 217 13.55 2.02 17.58
CA LEU A 217 12.68 1.28 16.69
C LEU A 217 11.41 2.11 16.43
N ASN A 218 11.18 2.46 15.18
CA ASN A 218 9.99 3.19 14.73
C ASN A 218 9.61 2.74 13.30
N ILE A 219 8.35 2.37 13.10
CA ILE A 219 7.76 1.94 11.82
C ILE A 219 7.06 3.14 11.19
N GLU A 220 7.36 3.42 9.91
CA GLU A 220 6.68 4.48 9.15
C GLU A 220 6.24 4.01 7.74
N ALA A 221 6.53 2.75 7.37
CA ALA A 221 6.10 2.25 6.08
C ALA A 221 5.48 0.85 6.16
N LEU A 222 4.48 0.64 5.31
CA LEU A 222 3.83 -0.63 5.10
C LEU A 222 3.46 -0.70 3.61
N CYS A 223 3.84 -1.77 2.92
CA CYS A 223 3.39 -1.99 1.54
C CYS A 223 3.13 -3.46 1.27
N ALA A 224 2.40 -3.74 0.18
CA ALA A 224 2.17 -5.12 -0.23
C ALA A 224 3.47 -5.77 -0.70
N GLY A 225 3.65 -7.05 -0.36
CA GLY A 225 4.70 -7.88 -0.94
C GLY A 225 4.11 -9.06 -1.71
N ALA A 226 4.98 -9.86 -2.32
CA ALA A 226 4.57 -11.08 -3.01
C ALA A 226 3.80 -12.05 -2.09
N ASN A 227 2.99 -12.94 -2.67
CA ASN A 227 2.30 -14.01 -1.96
C ASN A 227 1.40 -13.56 -0.78
N ASN A 228 0.72 -12.41 -0.93
CA ASN A 228 -0.13 -11.81 0.10
C ASN A 228 0.61 -11.47 1.42
N SER A 229 1.91 -11.21 1.32
CA SER A 229 2.72 -10.70 2.42
C SER A 229 2.63 -9.17 2.52
N LEU A 230 3.19 -8.63 3.60
CA LEU A 230 3.47 -7.20 3.72
C LEU A 230 4.96 -6.98 3.95
N TRP A 231 5.49 -5.87 3.47
CA TRP A 231 6.76 -5.32 3.92
C TRP A 231 6.50 -4.22 4.94
N ILE A 232 7.21 -4.28 6.06
CA ILE A 232 7.21 -3.27 7.12
C ILE A 232 8.54 -2.52 7.02
N GLY A 233 8.49 -1.22 6.79
CA GLY A 233 9.66 -0.34 6.71
C GLY A 233 9.81 0.53 7.96
N PHE A 234 11.07 0.78 8.33
CA PHE A 234 11.42 1.42 9.58
C PHE A 234 12.11 2.78 9.35
N ARG A 235 11.64 3.84 10.04
CA ARG A 235 12.39 5.10 10.18
C ARG A 235 13.64 4.89 11.03
N GLY A 236 13.60 3.95 11.96
CA GLY A 236 14.76 3.59 12.76
C GLY A 236 14.63 2.17 13.34
N PRO A 237 15.76 1.54 13.67
CA PRO A 237 17.13 2.04 13.50
C PRO A 237 17.67 1.83 12.07
N LEU A 238 18.76 2.53 11.73
CA LEU A 238 19.65 2.09 10.66
C LEU A 238 20.56 0.96 11.17
N ILE A 239 20.70 -0.12 10.39
CA ILE A 239 21.60 -1.24 10.67
C ILE A 239 22.82 -1.13 9.75
N ASP A 240 24.00 -0.88 10.32
CA ASP A 240 25.24 -0.61 9.57
C ASP A 240 25.06 0.46 8.47
N GLY A 241 24.31 1.52 8.80
CA GLY A 241 24.01 2.64 7.90
C GLY A 241 22.93 2.36 6.85
N LYS A 242 22.29 1.18 6.86
CA LYS A 242 21.24 0.78 5.92
C LYS A 242 19.86 0.79 6.57
N ALA A 243 18.85 1.13 5.79
CA ALA A 243 17.46 1.10 6.23
C ALA A 243 16.94 -0.34 6.30
N LEU A 244 16.07 -0.61 7.26
CA LEU A 244 15.51 -1.94 7.49
C LEU A 244 14.11 -2.04 6.88
N MET A 245 13.87 -3.13 6.15
CA MET A 245 12.52 -3.65 5.88
C MET A 245 12.40 -5.10 6.35
N VAL A 246 11.25 -5.47 6.89
CA VAL A 246 10.96 -6.85 7.32
C VAL A 246 9.67 -7.33 6.67
N GLN A 247 9.69 -8.55 6.13
CA GLN A 247 8.52 -9.15 5.51
C GLN A 247 7.64 -9.85 6.54
N LEU A 248 6.38 -9.43 6.69
CA LEU A 248 5.35 -10.18 7.39
C LEU A 248 4.65 -11.14 6.41
N SER A 249 4.88 -12.44 6.58
CA SER A 249 4.44 -13.46 5.63
C SER A 249 2.97 -13.91 5.79
N ASN A 250 2.35 -13.60 6.93
CA ASN A 250 1.01 -14.08 7.27
C ASN A 250 0.06 -12.98 7.81
N PRO A 251 0.02 -11.78 7.21
CA PRO A 251 -0.68 -10.61 7.77
C PRO A 251 -2.15 -10.88 8.09
N GLN A 252 -2.89 -11.51 7.17
CA GLN A 252 -4.29 -11.86 7.42
C GLN A 252 -4.46 -12.78 8.64
N LYS A 253 -3.62 -13.82 8.78
CA LYS A 253 -3.71 -14.76 9.91
C LYS A 253 -3.39 -14.07 11.24
N VAL A 254 -2.51 -13.06 11.22
CA VAL A 254 -2.18 -12.25 12.40
C VAL A 254 -3.39 -11.48 12.89
N CYS A 255 -4.18 -10.89 12.00
CA CYS A 255 -5.44 -10.23 12.36
C CYS A 255 -6.46 -11.18 13.03
N PHE A 256 -6.35 -12.49 12.78
CA PHE A 256 -7.16 -13.53 13.44
C PHE A 256 -6.47 -14.17 14.65
N GLY A 257 -5.44 -13.52 15.21
CA GLY A 257 -4.78 -13.92 16.46
C GLY A 257 -3.70 -14.99 16.32
N THR A 258 -3.26 -15.30 15.10
CA THR A 258 -2.08 -16.16 14.90
C THR A 258 -0.80 -15.36 15.16
N GLN A 259 0.23 -16.02 15.71
CA GLN A 259 1.56 -15.45 15.85
C GLN A 259 2.10 -14.91 14.51
N ALA A 260 2.78 -13.77 14.53
CA ALA A 260 3.44 -13.22 13.36
C ALA A 260 4.58 -14.13 12.88
N ARG A 261 4.73 -14.26 11.56
CA ARG A 261 5.80 -15.02 10.92
C ARG A 261 6.50 -14.16 9.92
N PHE A 262 7.82 -14.08 10.02
CA PHE A 262 8.59 -13.22 9.14
C PHE A 262 9.23 -14.02 8.00
N GLY A 263 9.09 -13.52 6.77
CA GLY A 263 9.60 -14.18 5.56
C GLY A 263 11.06 -13.88 5.26
N GLY A 264 11.63 -12.90 5.96
CA GLY A 264 12.98 -12.37 5.74
C GLY A 264 13.03 -10.88 6.01
N TYR A 265 14.22 -10.29 5.80
CA TYR A 265 14.45 -8.86 5.91
C TYR A 265 15.33 -8.37 4.77
N ALA A 266 15.29 -7.07 4.51
CA ALA A 266 16.18 -6.38 3.59
C ALA A 266 16.88 -5.23 4.32
N LEU A 267 18.17 -5.07 4.05
CA LEU A 267 18.96 -3.90 4.47
C LEU A 267 19.28 -3.09 3.23
N LEU A 268 18.67 -1.92 3.10
CA LEU A 268 18.70 -1.09 1.92
C LEU A 268 19.70 0.05 2.07
N ASP A 269 20.63 0.16 1.14
CA ASP A 269 21.55 1.29 1.06
C ASP A 269 20.86 2.49 0.42
N LEU A 270 20.27 3.34 1.26
CA LEU A 270 19.59 4.58 0.88
C LEU A 270 20.48 5.81 1.12
N GLY A 271 21.81 5.62 1.19
CA GLY A 271 22.76 6.71 1.47
C GLY A 271 22.70 7.26 2.90
N GLY A 272 22.39 6.38 3.87
CA GLY A 272 22.23 6.74 5.28
C GLY A 272 20.87 7.35 5.64
N GLN A 273 19.90 7.31 4.73
CA GLN A 273 18.51 7.68 4.98
C GLN A 273 17.71 6.47 5.48
N SER A 274 16.63 6.74 6.20
CA SER A 274 15.67 5.74 6.66
C SER A 274 14.32 5.91 5.98
N ILE A 275 13.46 4.90 6.12
CA ILE A 275 12.20 4.82 5.38
C ILE A 275 11.14 5.65 6.09
N ARG A 276 10.48 6.54 5.33
CA ARG A 276 9.36 7.36 5.79
C ARG A 276 8.03 6.85 5.25
N GLY A 277 8.01 6.22 4.07
CA GLY A 277 6.81 5.66 3.45
C GLY A 277 7.15 4.70 2.32
N ALA A 278 6.22 3.81 1.95
CA ALA A 278 6.41 2.90 0.82
C ALA A 278 5.08 2.45 0.20
N ASP A 279 5.08 2.12 -1.09
CA ASP A 279 3.96 1.45 -1.75
C ASP A 279 4.47 0.47 -2.81
N SER A 280 3.68 -0.55 -3.10
CA SER A 280 3.99 -1.56 -4.12
C SER A 280 3.62 -1.08 -5.52
N LEU A 281 4.49 -1.32 -6.48
CA LEU A 281 4.27 -1.13 -7.90
C LEU A 281 4.53 -2.45 -8.63
N GLY A 282 3.48 -3.27 -8.78
CA GLY A 282 3.65 -4.62 -9.33
C GLY A 282 4.47 -5.49 -8.38
N GLU A 283 5.64 -5.97 -8.84
CA GLU A 283 6.59 -6.70 -8.00
C GLU A 283 7.63 -5.78 -7.34
N ASP A 284 7.69 -4.53 -7.76
CA ASP A 284 8.65 -3.54 -7.29
C ASP A 284 8.03 -2.66 -6.19
N ILE A 285 8.86 -1.87 -5.51
CA ILE A 285 8.46 -1.06 -4.36
C ILE A 285 9.02 0.36 -4.52
N LEU A 286 8.14 1.34 -4.36
CA LEU A 286 8.53 2.74 -4.20
C LEU A 286 8.79 3.01 -2.72
N ILE A 287 9.87 3.72 -2.42
CA ILE A 287 10.30 4.03 -1.05
C ILE A 287 10.58 5.52 -0.97
N ILE A 288 9.85 6.22 -0.11
CA ILE A 288 10.26 7.54 0.36
C ILE A 288 11.21 7.33 1.54
N ALA A 289 12.39 7.94 1.44
CA ALA A 289 13.38 7.91 2.50
C ALA A 289 13.85 9.32 2.81
N ASP A 290 14.17 9.56 4.08
CA ASP A 290 14.70 10.85 4.54
C ASP A 290 15.82 10.63 5.56
N ASP A 291 16.60 11.67 5.80
CA ASP A 291 17.63 11.66 6.83
C ASP A 291 16.96 11.64 8.22
N PRO A 292 17.19 10.60 9.03
CA PRO A 292 16.58 10.53 10.36
C PRO A 292 17.06 11.65 11.30
N TRP A 293 18.13 12.37 10.93
CA TRP A 293 18.62 13.56 11.63
C TRP A 293 18.12 14.88 11.01
N LYS A 294 17.24 14.82 10.01
CA LYS A 294 16.67 15.95 9.27
C LYS A 294 17.72 16.95 8.73
N GLN A 295 18.89 16.47 8.29
CA GLN A 295 19.96 17.33 7.73
C GLN A 295 19.95 17.37 6.21
N LYS A 296 19.33 16.37 5.57
CA LYS A 296 19.09 16.31 4.12
C LYS A 296 17.58 16.33 3.87
N GLY A 297 17.21 16.54 2.61
CA GLY A 297 15.82 16.38 2.19
C GLY A 297 15.51 14.96 1.74
N ALA A 298 14.23 14.62 1.74
CA ALA A 298 13.73 13.32 1.33
C ALA A 298 14.04 13.00 -0.14
N ASN A 299 14.15 11.70 -0.43
CA ASN A 299 14.38 11.15 -1.76
C ASN A 299 13.44 9.97 -2.01
N LEU A 300 13.08 9.78 -3.28
CA LEU A 300 12.35 8.60 -3.72
C LEU A 300 13.31 7.56 -4.28
N PHE A 301 13.05 6.30 -3.97
CA PHE A 301 13.79 5.17 -4.48
C PHE A 301 12.84 4.13 -5.08
N PHE A 302 13.35 3.42 -6.09
CA PHE A 302 12.76 2.22 -6.64
C PHE A 302 13.53 1.00 -6.16
N TRP A 303 12.83 0.02 -5.62
CA TRP A 303 13.41 -1.22 -5.13
C TRP A 303 12.76 -2.43 -5.82
N ASP A 304 13.58 -3.33 -6.34
CA ASP A 304 13.16 -4.56 -7.04
C ASP A 304 12.71 -5.70 -6.11
N GLY A 305 12.62 -5.42 -4.80
CA GLY A 305 12.30 -6.40 -3.76
C GLY A 305 13.39 -7.43 -3.47
N LYS A 306 14.59 -7.31 -4.09
CA LYS A 306 15.63 -8.35 -4.05
C LYS A 306 17.01 -7.82 -3.69
N THR A 307 17.45 -6.75 -4.35
CA THR A 307 18.79 -6.17 -4.17
C THR A 307 18.87 -5.31 -2.92
N SER A 308 20.09 -5.04 -2.44
CA SER A 308 20.29 -4.15 -1.29
C SER A 308 20.49 -2.68 -1.70
N THR A 309 20.38 -2.35 -2.98
CA THR A 309 20.72 -1.03 -3.53
C THR A 309 19.57 -0.50 -4.38
N PRO A 310 18.50 0.03 -3.75
CA PRO A 310 17.43 0.70 -4.47
C PRO A 310 17.95 1.84 -5.35
N GLU A 311 17.33 2.02 -6.51
CA GLU A 311 17.72 3.06 -7.46
C GLU A 311 17.02 4.38 -7.13
N PRO A 312 17.75 5.51 -7.02
CA PRO A 312 17.12 6.80 -6.75
C PRO A 312 16.30 7.27 -7.95
N ILE A 313 15.11 7.81 -7.68
CA ILE A 313 14.22 8.42 -8.67
C ILE A 313 14.22 9.94 -8.46
N PRO A 314 14.60 10.74 -9.46
CA PRO A 314 14.45 12.20 -9.39
C PRO A 314 12.99 12.62 -9.24
N MET A 315 12.72 13.52 -8.30
CA MET A 315 11.41 14.12 -8.05
C MET A 315 11.49 15.65 -7.90
N ASP A 316 11.16 16.39 -8.95
CA ASP A 316 11.16 17.84 -8.93
C ASP A 316 9.99 18.35 -8.08
N GLY A 317 10.31 19.08 -7.01
CA GLY A 317 9.33 19.64 -6.08
C GLY A 317 9.10 18.82 -4.81
N LEU A 318 9.72 17.63 -4.66
CA LEU A 318 9.61 16.83 -3.42
C LEU A 318 10.10 17.59 -2.19
N ALA A 319 11.17 18.37 -2.34
CA ALA A 319 11.74 19.21 -1.27
C ALA A 319 10.81 20.34 -0.78
N LEU A 320 9.64 20.53 -1.40
CA LEU A 320 8.61 21.43 -0.89
C LEU A 320 7.82 20.78 0.26
N LEU A 321 7.86 19.45 0.41
CA LEU A 321 7.07 18.66 1.35
C LEU A 321 7.95 18.13 2.50
N ASP A 322 7.33 17.67 3.58
CA ASP A 322 7.92 16.74 4.56
C ASP A 322 7.20 15.39 4.37
N PRO A 323 7.64 14.56 3.41
CA PRO A 323 6.84 13.45 2.94
C PRO A 323 6.85 12.24 3.89
N GLU A 324 5.67 11.67 4.14
CA GLU A 324 5.48 10.51 5.01
C GLU A 324 4.76 9.34 4.33
N ALA A 325 3.95 9.60 3.30
CA ALA A 325 3.37 8.50 2.52
C ALA A 325 3.57 8.71 1.03
N VAL A 326 3.70 7.60 0.30
CA VAL A 326 3.57 7.53 -1.14
C VAL A 326 2.57 6.45 -1.48
N PHE A 327 1.73 6.67 -2.48
CA PHE A 327 0.91 5.61 -3.05
C PHE A 327 0.53 5.91 -4.50
N ILE A 328 0.08 4.88 -5.20
CA ILE A 328 -0.39 4.97 -6.58
C ILE A 328 -1.89 4.75 -6.69
N PHE A 329 -2.53 5.46 -7.62
CA PHE A 329 -3.92 5.18 -7.98
C PHE A 329 -4.00 4.07 -9.04
N PRO A 330 -5.04 3.22 -8.98
CA PRO A 330 -5.14 2.05 -9.87
C PRO A 330 -5.26 2.41 -11.36
N ASP A 331 -5.84 3.58 -11.70
CA ASP A 331 -6.00 4.07 -13.07
C ASP A 331 -4.71 4.65 -13.67
N THR A 332 -3.79 5.15 -12.84
CA THR A 332 -2.56 5.78 -13.33
C THR A 332 -1.34 4.87 -13.27
N GLN A 333 -1.42 3.80 -12.47
CA GLN A 333 -0.26 2.95 -12.18
C GLN A 333 0.92 3.86 -11.73
N TRP A 334 2.08 3.71 -12.36
CA TRP A 334 3.27 4.50 -12.07
C TRP A 334 3.30 5.88 -12.74
N GLN A 335 2.35 6.24 -13.61
CA GLN A 335 2.42 7.55 -14.30
C GLN A 335 2.18 8.73 -13.34
N ILE A 336 1.41 8.52 -12.27
CA ILE A 336 1.15 9.52 -11.25
C ILE A 336 1.35 8.91 -9.88
N LEU A 337 2.26 9.49 -9.10
CA LEU A 337 2.48 9.18 -7.69
C LEU A 337 1.74 10.20 -6.83
N GLN A 338 1.08 9.73 -5.78
CA GLN A 338 0.55 10.60 -4.73
C GLN A 338 1.48 10.56 -3.53
N VAL A 339 1.87 11.74 -3.02
CA VAL A 339 2.70 11.90 -1.84
C VAL A 339 1.93 12.69 -0.79
N LEU A 340 1.94 12.23 0.46
CA LEU A 340 1.36 12.95 1.60
C LEU A 340 2.46 13.56 2.44
N SER A 341 2.21 14.78 2.94
CA SER A 341 3.14 15.51 3.80
C SER A 341 2.68 15.49 5.25
N ASP A 342 3.63 15.40 6.18
CA ASP A 342 3.48 15.96 7.52
C ASP A 342 3.56 17.49 7.43
N ASP A 343 2.48 18.17 7.77
CA ASP A 343 2.40 19.61 7.85
C ASP A 343 2.08 20.07 9.29
N GLY A 344 2.25 19.22 10.30
CA GLY A 344 2.04 19.52 11.72
C GLY A 344 2.79 20.77 12.17
N GLY A 345 4.07 20.85 11.80
CA GLY A 345 4.94 22.02 12.04
C GLY A 345 4.75 23.18 11.06
N ARG A 346 3.92 23.03 10.02
CA ARG A 346 3.75 24.06 8.99
C ARG A 346 2.89 25.21 9.50
N ARG A 347 3.37 26.44 9.28
CA ARG A 347 2.64 27.66 9.66
C ARG A 347 1.36 27.84 8.86
N ARG A 348 0.23 28.00 9.56
CA ARG A 348 -1.06 28.45 9.01
C ARG A 348 -1.51 29.69 9.78
N GLY A 349 -1.16 30.86 9.24
CA GLY A 349 -1.31 32.13 9.94
C GLY A 349 -0.33 32.28 11.09
N GLU A 350 -0.84 32.54 12.31
CA GLU A 350 -0.03 32.79 13.51
C GLU A 350 0.26 31.54 14.35
N LYS A 351 -0.18 30.35 13.90
CA LYS A 351 0.07 29.08 14.59
C LYS A 351 0.63 28.04 13.62
N ASP A 352 1.32 27.06 14.17
CA ASP A 352 1.63 25.82 13.45
C ASP A 352 0.34 25.02 13.31
N CYS A 353 0.24 24.19 12.28
CA CYS A 353 -0.98 23.44 12.01
C CYS A 353 -1.41 22.62 13.23
N GLY A 354 -0.50 21.87 13.84
CA GLY A 354 -0.79 21.02 15.01
C GLY A 354 -1.25 21.78 16.25
N ASN A 355 -1.10 23.12 16.28
CA ASN A 355 -1.54 23.98 17.38
C ASN A 355 -2.90 24.66 17.12
N LEU A 356 -3.59 24.27 16.05
CA LEU A 356 -4.94 24.73 15.72
C LEU A 356 -5.99 23.85 16.39
N ASP A 357 -7.18 24.39 16.62
CA ASP A 357 -8.29 23.67 17.27
C ASP A 357 -9.47 23.41 16.31
N THR A 358 -9.42 24.00 15.11
CA THR A 358 -10.52 23.97 14.14
C THR A 358 -10.15 23.11 12.94
N PRO A 359 -10.89 22.02 12.65
CA PRO A 359 -10.56 21.11 11.55
C PRO A 359 -10.43 21.79 10.18
N SER A 360 -11.27 22.78 9.84
CA SER A 360 -11.15 23.50 8.57
C SER A 360 -9.94 24.44 8.50
N ALA A 361 -9.33 24.75 9.64
CA ALA A 361 -8.08 25.50 9.72
C ALA A 361 -6.86 24.57 9.74
N MET A 362 -7.01 23.29 10.10
CA MET A 362 -5.99 22.25 9.95
C MET A 362 -5.93 21.77 8.50
N GLY A 363 -4.77 21.34 8.04
CA GLY A 363 -4.62 20.73 6.73
C GLY A 363 -3.20 20.31 6.43
N PHE A 364 -3.09 19.21 5.70
CA PHE A 364 -1.84 18.71 5.13
C PHE A 364 -1.87 18.78 3.61
N ARG A 365 -0.69 18.72 3.00
CA ARG A 365 -0.55 18.67 1.55
C ARG A 365 -0.61 17.25 1.04
N SER A 366 -1.46 17.04 0.04
CA SER A 366 -1.43 15.86 -0.81
C SER A 366 -0.95 16.28 -2.20
N ALA A 367 0.23 15.80 -2.61
CA ALA A 367 0.89 16.22 -3.83
C ALA A 367 0.90 15.11 -4.88
N SER A 368 0.43 15.41 -6.08
CA SER A 368 0.53 14.50 -7.24
C SER A 368 1.78 14.84 -8.04
N PHE A 369 2.55 13.83 -8.41
CA PHE A 369 3.73 13.94 -9.25
C PHE A 369 3.56 13.09 -10.50
N ALA A 370 3.89 13.61 -11.68
CA ALA A 370 3.75 12.93 -12.96
C ALA A 370 5.09 12.74 -13.66
N TYR A 371 5.24 11.63 -14.38
CA TYR A 371 6.42 11.32 -15.20
C TYR A 371 6.08 11.35 -16.70
#